data_AF-A0A3M1SRJ8-F1
#
_entry.id   AF-A0A3M1SRJ8-F1
#
_cell.length_a   1.000
_cell.length_b   1.000
_cell.length_c   1.000
_cell.angle_alpha   90.00
_cell.angle_beta   90.00
_cell.angle_gamma   90.00
#
_symmetry.space_group_name_H-M   'P 1'
#
loop_
_entity.id
_entity.type
_entity.pdbx_description
1 polymer ?
#
loop_
_entity_poly.entity_id
_entity_poly.type
_entity_poly.pdbx_seq_one_letter_code
_entity_poly.pdbx_strand_id
1 'polypeptide(L)'
;MGYSAKQIPRCPFCGFPERLVEICILAGTSEGDLVLDLFMGSGTTACVAKRLGRRFLGIELIPQYVEMAMKRISSVAHQTALCSRP
;
A
#
# COMPACT_ATOMS: atom_id res chain seq x y z
N MET A 1 -21.09 0.66 -9.37
CA MET A 1 -20.25 0.40 -8.18
C MET A 1 -19.09 1.40 -8.17
N GLY A 2 -19.32 2.58 -7.61
CA GLY A 2 -18.31 3.64 -7.50
C GLY A 2 -17.49 3.44 -6.24
N TYR A 3 -16.23 3.03 -6.39
CA TYR A 3 -15.28 3.00 -5.29
C TYR A 3 -14.62 4.38 -5.17
N SER A 4 -14.97 5.11 -4.11
CA SER A 4 -14.45 6.44 -3.81
C SER A 4 -12.96 6.34 -3.44
N ALA A 5 -12.10 6.73 -4.38
CA ALA A 5 -10.69 6.95 -4.12
C ALA A 5 -10.55 8.20 -3.22
N LYS A 6 -10.58 8.02 -1.89
CA LYS A 6 -10.20 9.07 -0.95
C LYS A 6 -8.77 9.50 -1.27
N GLN A 7 -8.60 10.66 -1.90
CA GLN A 7 -7.32 11.23 -2.25
C GLN A 7 -6.54 11.60 -0.99
N ILE A 8 -5.58 10.76 -0.62
CA ILE A 8 -4.52 11.06 0.34
C ILE A 8 -3.58 12.10 -0.32
N PRO A 9 -3.03 13.09 0.39
CA PRO A 9 -2.10 14.06 -0.20
C PRO A 9 -0.94 13.34 -0.91
N ARG A 10 -0.90 13.47 -2.25
CA ARG A 10 0.06 12.78 -3.12
C ARG A 10 1.25 13.69 -3.39
N CYS A 11 2.46 13.12 -3.32
CA CYS A 11 3.61 13.75 -3.98
C CYS A 11 3.33 13.78 -5.50
N PRO A 12 3.42 14.94 -6.17
CA PRO A 12 3.11 15.05 -7.60
C PRO A 12 4.12 14.34 -8.50
N PHE A 13 5.31 14.01 -8.00
CA PHE A 13 6.40 13.46 -8.81
C PHE A 13 6.51 11.93 -8.79
N CYS A 14 5.91 11.24 -7.81
CA CYS A 14 6.11 9.79 -7.60
C CYS A 14 4.80 9.02 -7.30
N GLY A 15 3.67 9.51 -7.81
CA GLY A 15 2.35 8.90 -7.56
C GLY A 15 1.80 8.12 -8.75
N PHE A 16 1.60 6.81 -8.59
CA PHE A 16 0.71 6.01 -9.45
C PHE A 16 -0.64 5.76 -8.75
N PRO A 17 -1.70 5.38 -9.49
CA PRO A 17 -3.02 5.13 -8.90
C PRO A 17 -3.00 3.93 -7.94
N GLU A 18 -3.64 4.04 -6.77
CA GLU A 18 -3.74 2.92 -5.82
C GLU A 18 -4.37 1.67 -6.44
N ARG A 19 -5.33 1.87 -7.34
CA ARG A 19 -6.03 0.78 -8.02
C ARG A 19 -5.09 -0.08 -8.89
N LEU A 20 -4.06 0.53 -9.47
CA LEU A 20 -3.07 -0.22 -10.25
C LEU A 20 -2.38 -1.24 -9.36
N VAL A 21 -1.93 -0.81 -8.17
CA VAL A 21 -1.23 -1.70 -7.24
C VAL A 21 -2.16 -2.70 -6.58
N GLU A 22 -3.40 -2.31 -6.28
CA GLU A 22 -4.40 -3.23 -5.77
C GLU A 22 -4.61 -4.41 -6.72
N ILE A 23 -4.73 -4.14 -8.03
CA ILE A 23 -4.86 -5.20 -9.05
C ILE A 23 -3.63 -6.12 -9.02
N CYS A 24 -2.42 -5.55 -9.00
CA CYS A 24 -1.18 -6.34 -8.98
C CYS A 24 -1.06 -7.22 -7.73
N ILE A 25 -1.36 -6.66 -6.54
CA ILE A 25 -1.27 -7.40 -5.27
C ILE A 25 -2.31 -8.52 -5.23
N LEU A 26 -3.57 -8.24 -5.61
CA LEU A 26 -4.63 -9.24 -5.58
C LEU A 26 -4.40 -10.37 -6.61
N ALA A 27 -3.82 -10.04 -7.77
CA ALA A 27 -3.51 -11.05 -8.79
C ALA A 27 -2.30 -11.92 -8.42
N GLY A 28 -1.33 -11.36 -7.68
CA GLY A 28 -0.05 -12.01 -7.42
C GLY A 28 0.14 -12.59 -6.02
N THR A 29 -0.76 -12.32 -5.06
CA THR A 29 -0.57 -12.68 -3.65
C THR A 29 -1.85 -13.07 -2.91
N SER A 30 -1.70 -13.95 -1.93
CA SER A 30 -2.74 -14.26 -0.94
C SER A 30 -2.64 -13.33 0.27
N GLU A 31 -3.65 -13.34 1.14
CA GLU A 31 -3.58 -12.66 2.43
C GLU A 31 -2.41 -13.19 3.27
N GLY A 32 -1.71 -12.30 3.98
CA GLY A 32 -0.53 -12.65 4.79
C GLY A 32 0.81 -12.76 4.03
N ASP A 33 0.79 -12.84 2.69
CA ASP A 33 1.99 -12.86 1.87
C ASP A 33 2.82 -11.57 2.00
N LEU A 34 4.09 -11.65 1.60
CA LEU A 34 5.03 -10.53 1.63
C LEU A 34 5.12 -9.87 0.25
N VAL A 35 4.82 -8.57 0.19
CA VAL A 35 4.98 -7.73 -1.01
C VAL A 35 6.28 -6.94 -0.93
N LEU A 36 7.17 -7.09 -1.92
CA LEU A 36 8.43 -6.35 -2.02
C LEU A 36 8.30 -5.18 -3.00
N ASP A 37 8.69 -3.98 -2.58
CA ASP A 37 8.80 -2.80 -3.44
C ASP A 37 10.20 -2.17 -3.31
N LEU A 38 10.99 -2.22 -4.38
CA LEU A 38 12.36 -1.71 -4.38
C LEU A 38 12.45 -0.19 -4.66
N PHE A 39 11.36 0.42 -5.11
CA PHE A 39 11.27 1.83 -5.46
C PHE A 39 10.04 2.44 -4.81
N MET A 40 10.00 2.32 -3.49
CA MET A 40 8.81 2.54 -2.68
C MET A 40 8.26 3.97 -2.80
N GLY A 41 9.13 4.95 -3.05
CA GLY A 41 8.77 6.36 -3.17
C GLY A 41 7.91 6.81 -2.00
N SER A 42 6.72 7.31 -2.30
CA SER A 42 5.77 7.81 -1.29
C SER A 42 5.00 6.72 -0.52
N GLY A 43 5.31 5.43 -0.70
CA GLY A 43 4.77 4.33 0.11
C GLY A 43 3.42 3.77 -0.34
N THR A 44 2.98 4.03 -1.57
CA THR A 44 1.66 3.61 -2.06
C THR A 44 1.49 2.09 -2.00
N THR A 45 2.51 1.32 -2.39
CA THR A 45 2.47 -0.15 -2.37
C THR A 45 2.28 -0.71 -0.97
N ALA A 46 3.02 -0.20 0.01
CA ALA A 46 2.84 -0.61 1.40
C ALA A 46 1.50 -0.21 1.99
N CYS A 47 0.98 0.98 1.64
CA CYS A 47 -0.35 1.39 2.06
C CYS A 47 -1.42 0.41 1.57
N VAL A 48 -1.36 0.05 0.28
CA VAL A 48 -2.31 -0.89 -0.32
C VAL A 48 -2.10 -2.30 0.23
N ALA A 49 -0.86 -2.79 0.33
CA ALA A 49 -0.54 -4.11 0.89
C ALA A 49 -1.06 -4.25 2.33
N LYS A 50 -0.76 -3.27 3.19
CA LYS A 50 -1.23 -3.23 4.59
C LYS A 50 -2.75 -3.18 4.68
N ARG A 51 -3.39 -2.37 3.83
CA ARG A 51 -4.85 -2.30 3.74
C ARG A 51 -5.44 -3.64 3.32
N LEU A 52 -4.82 -4.36 2.40
CA LEU A 52 -5.27 -5.68 1.96
C LEU A 52 -4.85 -6.82 2.90
N GLY A 53 -4.27 -6.56 4.08
CA GLY A 53 -3.86 -7.61 5.01
C GLY A 53 -2.63 -8.41 4.54
N ARG A 54 -1.76 -7.81 3.72
CA ARG A 54 -0.45 -8.36 3.33
C ARG A 54 0.66 -7.69 4.12
N ARG A 55 1.76 -8.42 4.32
CA ARG A 55 3.02 -7.84 4.82
C ARG A 55 3.72 -7.14 3.65
N PHE A 56 4.57 -6.17 3.96
CA PHE A 56 5.36 -5.49 2.93
C PHE A 56 6.80 -5.26 3.38
N LEU A 57 7.71 -5.19 2.41
CA LEU A 57 9.08 -4.72 2.56
C LEU A 57 9.33 -3.68 1.47
N GLY A 58 9.74 -2.48 1.87
CA GLY A 58 10.00 -1.38 0.95
C GLY A 58 11.43 -0.89 1.07
N ILE A 59 12.07 -0.62 -0.07
CA ILE A 59 13.36 0.06 -0.14
C ILE A 59 13.17 1.39 -0.87
N GLU A 60 13.79 2.44 -0.35
CA GLU A 60 13.81 3.77 -0.94
C GLU A 60 15.15 4.42 -0.61
N LEU A 61 15.75 5.08 -1.61
CA LEU A 61 17.07 5.69 -1.51
C LEU A 61 17.00 7.09 -0.90
N ILE A 62 15.92 7.83 -1.20
CA ILE A 62 15.78 9.25 -0.83
C ILE A 62 15.12 9.34 0.56
N PRO A 63 15.83 9.82 1.60
CA PRO A 63 15.33 9.82 2.98
C PRO A 63 14.02 10.60 3.18
N GLN A 64 13.82 11.67 2.41
CA GLN A 64 12.59 12.47 2.44
C GLN A 64 11.36 11.66 2.02
N TYR A 65 11.52 10.73 1.07
CA TYR A 65 10.44 9.83 0.66
C TYR A 65 10.21 8.73 1.67
N VAL A 66 11.26 8.23 2.34
CA VAL A 66 11.12 7.30 3.47
C VAL A 66 10.27 7.91 4.57
N GLU A 67 10.55 9.15 4.97
CA GLU A 67 9.78 9.82 6.03
C GLU A 67 8.31 10.01 5.62
N MET A 68 8.06 10.41 4.38
CA MET A 68 6.72 10.56 3.82
C MET A 68 5.96 9.22 3.79
N ALA A 69 6.62 8.16 3.32
CA ALA A 69 6.07 6.82 3.26
C ALA A 69 5.71 6.32 4.66
N MET A 70 6.59 6.49 5.64
CA MET A 70 6.35 6.07 7.04
C MET A 70 5.13 6.77 7.64
N LYS A 71 5.00 8.09 7.46
CA LYS A 71 3.81 8.85 7.92
C LYS A 71 2.52 8.36 7.28
N ARG A 72 2.55 8.02 5.98
CA ARG A 72 1.39 7.49 5.27
C ARG A 72 1.03 6.08 5.75
N ILE A 73 2.01 5.19 5.83
CA ILE A 73 1.83 3.80 6.25
C ILE A 73 1.32 3.70 7.70
N SER A 74 1.77 4.58 8.60
CA SER A 74 1.27 4.63 9.98
C SER A 74 -0.20 5.03 10.06
N SER A 75 -0.68 5.87 9.13
CA SER A 75 -2.09 6.31 9.08
C SER A 75 -3.04 5.26 8.51
N VAL A 76 -2.52 4.21 7.86
CA VAL A 76 -3.33 3.14 7.27
C VAL A 76 -3.69 2.10 8.33
N ALA A 77 -4.98 1.90 8.56
CA ALA A 77 -5.47 0.81 9.40
C ALA A 77 -5.25 -0.55 8.71
N HIS A 78 -4.86 -1.56 9.50
CA HIS A 78 -4.82 -2.93 9.02
C HIS A 78 -6.25 -3.45 8.85
N GLN A 79 -6.61 -3.89 7.65
CA GLN A 79 -7.88 -4.57 7.45
C GLN A 79 -7.66 -6.01 7.89
N THR A 80 -7.95 -6.28 9.16
CA THR A 80 -8.02 -7.65 9.65
C THR A 80 -9.22 -8.29 8.98
N ALA A 81 -9.00 -9.30 8.16
CA ALA A 81 -10.10 -10.16 7.72
C ALA A 81 -10.78 -10.69 8.99
N LEU A 82 -11.98 -10.20 9.28
CA LEU A 82 -12.90 -10.89 10.17
C LEU A 82 -13.10 -12.25 9.52
N CYS A 83 -12.53 -13.29 10.14
CA CYS A 83 -12.70 -14.67 9.73
C CYS A 83 -14.21 -15.01 9.83
N SER A 84 -14.97 -14.71 8.80
CA SER A 84 -16.26 -15.34 8.53
C SER A 84 -15.96 -16.55 7.65
N ARG A 85 -15.38 -17.59 8.24
CA ARG A 85 -15.54 -18.94 7.67
C ARG A 85 -16.93 -19.43 8.10
N PRO A 86 -17.70 -20.07 7.19
CA PRO A 86 -18.99 -20.66 7.51
C PRO A 86 -18.87 -21.78 8.55
#